data_AF-A0A8S1RAV2-F1
#
_entry.id   AF-A0A8S1RAV2-F1
#
_cell.length_a   1.000
_cell.length_b   1.000
_cell.length_c   1.000
_cell.angle_alpha   90.00
_cell.angle_beta   90.00
_cell.angle_gamma   90.00
#
_symmetry.space_group_name_H-M   'P 1'
#
loop_
_entity.id
_entity.type
_entity.pdbx_description
1 polymer ?
#
loop_
_entity_poly.entity_id
_entity_poly.type
_entity_poly.pdbx_seq_one_letter_code
_entity_poly.pdbx_strand_id
1 'polypeptide(L)'
;MMNSVRQRENRKLSQSQKSQNYNLAKRASSQFKIHHLPSISSNSTCCSNSCTSSPPQSCSKLDEDNIESVLVCKNTSQDPLSYFNYDDFNGVLPVTINGIKILKIDWSYFTASPNMQSPWKAHCFWTVGYTFDINMRKMKRSQNIKYRLNIQSWCCLNNKSWVKQKWDRLLEHETGHYLIGCLCALDFKYKADKFKYTKNYRIECTKIFQDTFQFYLQMEKQYDEETNHSQNVPKQKEWNLFIKQELLKY
;
A
#
# COMPACT_ATOMS: atom_id res chain seq x y z
N MET A 1 -54.82 -10.77 -46.69
CA MET A 1 -53.89 -9.63 -46.78
C MET A 1 -53.59 -9.05 -45.39
N MET A 2 -52.97 -9.82 -44.51
CA MET A 2 -52.52 -9.37 -43.19
C MET A 2 -51.38 -10.29 -42.77
N ASN A 3 -50.13 -9.95 -43.11
CA ASN A 3 -48.90 -10.52 -42.52
C ASN A 3 -47.64 -9.84 -43.09
N SER A 4 -47.57 -8.51 -43.00
CA SER A 4 -46.36 -7.76 -43.38
C SER A 4 -46.04 -6.57 -42.45
N VAL A 5 -46.90 -6.26 -41.48
CA VAL A 5 -46.73 -5.07 -40.60
C VAL A 5 -46.08 -5.40 -39.24
N ARG A 6 -46.04 -6.66 -38.80
CA ARG A 6 -45.43 -7.05 -37.50
C ARG A 6 -43.91 -7.34 -37.53
N GLN A 7 -43.24 -7.21 -38.67
CA GLN A 7 -41.77 -7.38 -38.75
C GLN A 7 -40.98 -6.07 -38.85
N ARG A 8 -41.65 -4.90 -38.81
CA ARG A 8 -40.98 -3.59 -38.85
C ARG A 8 -40.91 -2.86 -37.50
N GLU A 9 -41.63 -3.30 -36.48
CA GLU A 9 -41.53 -2.70 -35.12
C GLU A 9 -40.48 -3.39 -34.24
N ASN A 10 -40.15 -4.66 -34.48
CA ASN A 10 -39.06 -5.34 -33.77
C ASN A 10 -37.64 -5.05 -34.33
N ARG A 11 -37.52 -4.16 -35.33
CA ARG A 11 -36.22 -3.64 -35.80
C ARG A 11 -35.90 -2.23 -35.29
N LYS A 12 -36.81 -1.59 -34.53
CA LYS A 12 -36.55 -0.30 -33.88
C LYS A 12 -36.35 -0.37 -32.36
N LEU A 13 -36.46 -1.56 -31.76
CA LEU A 13 -36.15 -1.80 -30.33
C LEU A 13 -34.88 -2.64 -30.10
N SER A 14 -34.16 -3.01 -31.15
CA SER A 14 -32.88 -3.75 -31.07
C SER A 14 -31.63 -2.85 -31.24
N GLN A 15 -31.79 -1.52 -31.11
CA GLN A 15 -30.70 -0.54 -31.22
C GLN A 15 -30.52 0.34 -29.96
N SER A 16 -30.95 -0.12 -28.77
CA SER A 16 -30.66 0.59 -27.51
C SER A 16 -29.89 -0.23 -26.46
N GLN A 17 -29.27 -1.36 -26.84
CA GLN A 17 -28.35 -2.10 -25.98
C GLN A 17 -27.01 -2.31 -26.70
N LYS A 18 -26.32 -1.19 -26.95
CA LYS A 18 -24.89 -1.20 -27.27
C LYS A 18 -24.13 -0.66 -26.07
N SER A 19 -23.36 -1.56 -25.46
CA SER A 19 -22.07 -1.28 -24.83
C SER A 19 -21.99 0.01 -24.01
N GLN A 20 -22.19 -0.09 -22.70
CA GLN A 20 -21.49 0.81 -21.77
C GLN A 20 -20.01 0.44 -21.77
N ASN A 21 -19.33 0.78 -22.87
CA ASN A 21 -17.91 1.01 -22.89
C ASN A 21 -17.68 2.22 -22.00
N TYR A 22 -17.18 2.00 -20.78
CA TYR A 22 -16.49 3.05 -20.06
C TYR A 22 -15.26 3.41 -20.89
N ASN A 23 -15.44 4.40 -21.78
CA ASN A 23 -14.35 5.15 -22.36
C ASN A 23 -13.60 5.80 -21.18
N LEU A 24 -12.58 5.13 -20.66
CA LEU A 24 -11.57 5.79 -19.83
C LEU A 24 -10.95 6.86 -20.70
N ALA A 25 -11.33 8.11 -20.42
CA ALA A 25 -10.70 9.27 -21.00
C ALA A 25 -9.18 9.16 -20.79
N LYS A 26 -8.45 9.23 -21.91
CA LYS A 26 -7.01 9.42 -21.90
C LYS A 26 -6.69 10.68 -21.08
N ARG A 27 -5.84 10.51 -20.07
CA ARG A 27 -5.06 11.58 -19.41
C ARG A 27 -5.89 12.77 -18.89
N ALA A 28 -6.32 12.65 -17.64
CA ALA A 28 -6.18 13.73 -16.69
C ALA A 28 -5.62 13.12 -15.41
N SER A 29 -4.28 13.06 -15.33
CA SER A 29 -3.62 12.83 -14.05
C SER A 29 -3.96 14.06 -13.22
N SER A 30 -4.88 13.93 -12.25
CA SER A 30 -4.93 14.89 -11.15
C SER A 30 -3.57 14.82 -10.49
N GLN A 31 -2.70 15.75 -10.84
CA GLN A 31 -1.38 15.88 -10.26
C GLN A 31 -1.60 16.22 -8.79
N PHE A 32 -1.63 15.20 -7.93
CA PHE A 32 -1.01 15.36 -6.63
C PHE A 32 0.42 15.80 -6.96
N LYS A 33 0.72 17.08 -6.78
CA LYS A 33 2.07 17.61 -6.94
C LYS A 33 2.87 17.04 -5.77
N ILE A 34 3.37 15.81 -5.94
CA ILE A 34 4.62 15.42 -5.30
C ILE A 34 5.61 16.39 -5.92
N HIS A 35 5.88 17.50 -5.22
CA HIS A 35 6.93 18.43 -5.63
C HIS A 35 8.15 17.58 -5.93
N HIS A 36 8.72 17.77 -7.13
CA HIS A 36 9.92 17.07 -7.57
C HIS A 36 10.97 17.19 -6.45
N LEU A 37 11.16 16.09 -5.71
CA LEU A 37 12.14 16.04 -4.64
C LEU A 37 13.52 16.23 -5.27
N PRO A 38 14.38 17.10 -4.70
CA PRO A 38 15.70 17.35 -5.27
C PRO A 38 16.44 16.02 -5.42
N SER A 39 17.17 15.86 -6.53
CA SER A 39 18.17 14.81 -6.67
C SER A 39 19.16 14.91 -5.51
N ILE A 40 19.13 13.96 -4.59
CA ILE A 40 19.97 13.97 -3.39
C ILE A 40 21.37 13.50 -3.76
N SER A 41 22.34 14.40 -3.62
CA SER A 41 23.77 14.10 -3.57
C SER A 41 24.08 13.29 -2.31
N SER A 42 24.84 12.21 -2.48
CA SER A 42 25.34 11.35 -1.43
C SER A 42 26.08 12.14 -0.34
N ASN A 43 25.52 12.15 0.88
CA ASN A 43 26.26 12.11 2.14
C ASN A 43 25.28 11.99 3.33
N SER A 44 25.03 10.76 3.76
CA SER A 44 24.73 10.49 5.17
C SER A 44 25.10 9.04 5.49
N THR A 45 25.90 8.91 6.55
CA THR A 45 26.54 7.67 7.01
C THR A 45 25.48 6.68 7.47
N CYS A 46 25.41 5.55 6.77
CA CYS A 46 24.52 4.45 7.01
C CYS A 46 25.08 3.51 8.10
N CYS A 47 24.29 3.23 9.14
CA CYS A 47 24.52 2.09 10.01
C CYS A 47 24.09 0.83 9.27
N SER A 48 25.08 0.15 8.69
CA SER A 48 25.01 -1.16 8.08
C SER A 48 24.69 -2.24 9.11
N ASN A 49 23.70 -3.09 8.82
CA ASN A 49 23.78 -4.53 9.04
C ASN A 49 22.81 -5.27 8.09
N SER A 50 23.40 -6.11 7.23
CA SER A 50 22.87 -7.35 6.65
C SER A 50 21.37 -7.43 6.35
N CYS A 51 20.93 -6.94 5.18
CA CYS A 51 19.53 -7.05 4.74
C CYS A 51 19.29 -8.33 3.92
N THR A 52 19.16 -9.46 4.62
CA THR A 52 18.43 -10.64 4.17
C THR A 52 17.69 -11.19 5.37
N SER A 53 16.58 -10.56 5.75
CA SER A 53 15.69 -11.11 6.76
C SER A 53 14.70 -12.04 6.07
N SER A 54 14.65 -13.30 6.50
CA SER A 54 13.52 -14.17 6.19
C SER A 54 12.23 -13.56 6.77
N PRO A 55 11.05 -13.85 6.19
CA PRO A 55 9.79 -13.44 6.80
C PRO A 55 9.76 -13.91 8.27
N PRO A 56 9.48 -13.04 9.25
CA PRO A 56 9.31 -13.51 10.62
C PRO A 56 8.15 -14.52 10.66
N GLN A 57 8.36 -15.67 11.30
CA GLN A 57 7.36 -16.75 11.51
C GLN A 57 6.14 -16.32 12.36
N SER A 58 5.90 -15.03 12.54
CA SER A 58 4.82 -14.48 13.37
C SER A 58 3.65 -13.90 12.57
N CYS A 59 3.52 -14.23 11.28
CA CYS A 59 2.37 -13.80 10.47
C CYS A 59 1.33 -14.91 10.19
N SER A 60 1.35 -15.99 10.96
CA SER A 60 0.37 -17.07 10.84
C SER A 60 -0.02 -17.65 12.21
N LYS A 61 -1.17 -17.20 12.72
CA LYS A 61 -2.11 -18.00 13.51
C LYS A 61 -3.51 -17.48 13.17
N LEU A 62 -4.57 -18.25 12.95
CA LEU A 62 -4.86 -19.67 12.69
C LEU A 62 -6.29 -19.60 12.10
N ASP A 63 -6.61 -20.44 11.12
CA ASP A 63 -7.98 -20.57 10.61
C ASP A 63 -8.85 -21.43 11.55
N GLU A 64 -10.14 -21.08 11.53
CA GLU A 64 -11.37 -21.81 11.86
C GLU A 64 -11.89 -21.93 13.32
N ASP A 65 -13.14 -21.44 13.41
CA ASP A 65 -14.29 -21.88 14.21
C ASP A 65 -14.32 -21.70 15.72
N ASN A 66 -14.91 -20.57 16.16
CA ASN A 66 -15.96 -20.62 17.18
C ASN A 66 -16.88 -19.37 17.12
N ILE A 67 -18.18 -19.62 16.92
CA ILE A 67 -19.24 -18.62 17.04
C ILE A 67 -19.50 -18.41 18.52
N GLU A 68 -18.97 -17.33 19.11
CA GLU A 68 -19.52 -16.80 20.36
C GLU A 68 -19.24 -15.29 20.53
N SER A 69 -20.34 -14.53 20.54
CA SER A 69 -20.49 -13.12 20.93
C SER A 69 -19.35 -12.14 20.61
N VAL A 70 -19.55 -11.40 19.51
CA VAL A 70 -18.80 -10.18 19.17
C VAL A 70 -19.02 -9.12 20.25
N LEU A 71 -18.11 -9.04 21.22
CA LEU A 71 -17.88 -7.83 22.00
C LEU A 71 -16.99 -6.91 21.19
N VAL A 72 -17.63 -6.07 20.38
CA VAL A 72 -17.03 -4.88 19.77
C VAL A 72 -16.33 -4.09 20.88
N CYS A 73 -15.00 -4.03 20.84
CA CYS A 73 -14.22 -3.18 21.74
C CYS A 73 -14.67 -1.72 21.54
N LYS A 74 -15.50 -1.22 22.47
CA LYS A 74 -16.09 0.12 22.38
C LYS A 74 -15.00 1.20 22.49
N ASN A 75 -15.05 2.14 21.55
CA ASN A 75 -14.30 3.40 21.52
C ASN A 75 -14.36 4.12 22.88
N THR A 76 -13.22 4.27 23.56
CA THR A 76 -13.14 4.82 24.93
C THR A 76 -12.88 6.33 25.01
N SER A 77 -13.06 7.08 23.93
CA SER A 77 -13.16 8.54 23.97
C SER A 77 -13.96 9.03 22.76
N GLN A 78 -14.90 9.94 22.97
CA GLN A 78 -15.59 10.59 21.86
C GLN A 78 -14.57 11.38 21.03
N ASP A 79 -14.45 11.08 19.74
CA ASP A 79 -13.60 11.85 18.83
C ASP A 79 -14.16 13.29 18.77
N PRO A 80 -13.35 14.31 19.10
CA PRO A 80 -13.74 15.71 18.96
C PRO A 80 -14.20 16.08 17.54
N LEU A 81 -13.86 15.26 16.53
CA LEU A 81 -14.21 15.44 15.12
C LEU A 81 -15.11 14.32 14.56
N SER A 82 -15.95 13.72 15.41
CA SER A 82 -16.81 12.55 15.11
C SER A 82 -17.88 12.71 14.01
N TYR A 83 -17.99 13.87 13.35
CA TYR A 83 -18.99 14.11 12.31
C TYR A 83 -18.72 13.37 10.99
N PHE A 84 -17.51 12.86 10.78
CA PHE A 84 -17.13 12.18 9.53
C PHE A 84 -17.06 10.66 9.70
N ASN A 85 -17.46 9.93 8.65
CA ASN A 85 -17.22 8.50 8.57
C ASN A 85 -15.78 8.23 8.09
N TYR A 86 -15.07 7.34 8.78
CA TYR A 86 -13.66 6.96 8.54
C TYR A 86 -13.55 5.49 8.11
N ASP A 87 -14.35 5.09 7.12
CA ASP A 87 -14.42 3.74 6.55
C ASP A 87 -13.70 3.63 5.19
N ASP A 88 -12.82 4.58 4.88
CA ASP A 88 -12.28 4.79 3.54
C ASP A 88 -11.54 3.56 3.01
N PHE A 89 -10.80 2.84 3.87
CA PHE A 89 -10.10 1.61 3.50
C PHE A 89 -10.90 0.32 3.75
N ASN A 90 -12.06 0.38 4.41
CA ASN A 90 -12.84 -0.81 4.77
C ASN A 90 -13.38 -1.56 3.55
N GLY A 91 -13.64 -0.86 2.43
CA GLY A 91 -14.04 -1.47 1.16
C GLY A 91 -12.87 -2.04 0.35
N VAL A 92 -11.63 -1.80 0.76
CA VAL A 92 -10.42 -2.21 0.03
C VAL A 92 -9.64 -3.29 0.78
N LEU A 93 -9.71 -3.32 2.12
CA LEU A 93 -8.92 -4.22 2.96
C LEU A 93 -9.75 -5.33 3.62
N PRO A 94 -9.18 -6.53 3.84
CA PRO A 94 -7.85 -6.96 3.41
C PRO A 94 -7.78 -7.28 1.90
N VAL A 95 -6.58 -7.21 1.32
CA VAL A 95 -6.35 -7.50 -0.09
C VAL A 95 -4.97 -8.12 -0.31
N THR A 96 -4.81 -8.90 -1.39
CA THR A 96 -3.50 -9.37 -1.85
C THR A 96 -3.20 -8.80 -3.23
N ILE A 97 -2.10 -8.06 -3.35
CA ILE A 97 -1.68 -7.41 -4.60
C ILE A 97 -0.28 -7.90 -4.95
N ASN A 98 -0.08 -8.47 -6.14
CA ASN A 98 1.22 -9.03 -6.59
C ASN A 98 1.90 -9.98 -5.58
N GLY A 99 1.10 -10.77 -4.87
CA GLY A 99 1.56 -11.72 -3.85
C GLY A 99 1.85 -11.11 -2.48
N ILE A 100 1.63 -9.81 -2.30
CA ILE A 100 1.78 -9.11 -1.01
C ILE A 100 0.41 -9.03 -0.33
N LYS A 101 0.27 -9.65 0.85
CA LYS A 101 -0.94 -9.58 1.67
C LYS A 101 -0.96 -8.27 2.45
N ILE A 102 -2.01 -7.48 2.29
CA ILE A 102 -2.26 -6.23 2.99
C ILE A 102 -3.44 -6.45 3.93
N LEU A 103 -3.20 -6.27 5.22
CA LEU A 103 -4.18 -6.56 6.27
C LEU A 103 -5.09 -5.37 6.50
N LYS A 104 -6.32 -5.65 6.96
CA LYS A 104 -7.13 -4.64 7.66
C LYS A 104 -6.62 -4.59 9.09
N ILE A 105 -6.11 -3.43 9.52
CA ILE A 105 -5.52 -3.28 10.86
C ILE A 105 -6.51 -2.62 11.81
N ASP A 106 -6.38 -2.94 13.09
CA ASP A 106 -7.11 -2.31 14.18
C ASP A 106 -6.18 -2.07 15.38
N TRP A 107 -6.72 -1.54 16.47
CA TRP A 107 -5.93 -1.22 17.67
C TRP A 107 -5.24 -2.42 18.33
N SER A 108 -5.60 -3.66 18.02
CA SER A 108 -4.92 -4.86 18.53
C SER A 108 -3.49 -5.02 17.98
N TYR A 109 -3.17 -4.38 16.85
CA TYR A 109 -1.82 -4.37 16.28
C TYR A 109 -0.86 -3.40 16.99
N PHE A 110 -1.37 -2.51 17.86
CA PHE A 110 -0.59 -1.49 18.57
C PHE A 110 -0.27 -1.97 19.99
N THR A 111 0.60 -2.98 20.07
CA THR A 111 0.86 -3.74 21.29
C THR A 111 1.88 -3.13 22.25
N ALA A 112 2.71 -2.18 21.79
CA ALA A 112 3.75 -1.61 22.64
C ALA A 112 3.18 -0.60 23.65
N SER A 113 3.88 -0.48 24.78
CA SER A 113 3.61 0.55 25.78
C SER A 113 3.69 1.95 25.15
N PRO A 114 2.70 2.83 25.39
CA PRO A 114 2.69 4.16 24.80
C PRO A 114 3.87 5.02 25.25
N ASN A 115 4.47 5.76 24.31
CA ASN A 115 5.50 6.74 24.64
C ASN A 115 4.84 7.99 25.25
N MET A 116 4.75 8.05 26.58
CA MET A 116 4.09 9.16 27.29
C MET A 116 4.74 10.53 27.06
N GLN A 117 6.02 10.58 26.67
CA GLN A 117 6.74 11.83 26.37
C GLN A 117 6.44 12.38 24.97
N SER A 118 6.00 11.54 24.03
CA SER A 118 5.65 11.99 22.67
C SER A 118 4.40 12.89 22.69
N PRO A 119 4.31 13.98 21.90
CA PRO A 119 3.06 14.72 21.76
C PRO A 119 1.99 13.93 20.99
N TRP A 120 2.39 12.89 20.25
CA TRP A 120 1.52 12.10 19.37
C TRP A 120 0.65 11.11 20.15
N LYS A 121 -0.49 10.78 19.53
CA LYS A 121 -1.56 9.97 20.13
C LYS A 121 -1.40 8.49 19.82
N ALA A 122 -0.77 8.16 18.71
CA ALA A 122 -0.30 6.84 18.35
C ALA A 122 0.96 6.97 17.51
N HIS A 123 1.58 5.82 17.22
CA HIS A 123 2.60 5.74 16.19
C HIS A 123 2.62 4.33 15.61
N CYS A 124 2.39 4.24 14.30
CA CYS A 124 2.52 3.04 13.49
C CYS A 124 3.96 2.86 13.04
N PHE A 125 4.62 1.83 13.54
CA PHE A 125 5.90 1.38 12.98
C PHE A 125 5.62 0.28 11.97
N TRP A 126 5.94 0.48 10.70
CA TRP A 126 5.96 -0.58 9.69
C TRP A 126 7.39 -0.97 9.33
N THR A 127 7.53 -2.13 8.69
CA THR A 127 8.80 -2.62 8.17
C THR A 127 8.56 -3.32 6.84
N VAL A 128 9.41 -3.03 5.86
CA VAL A 128 9.41 -3.74 4.58
C VAL A 128 10.58 -4.71 4.54
N GLY A 129 10.29 -5.95 4.21
CA GLY A 129 11.29 -6.99 3.99
C GLY A 129 11.21 -7.54 2.56
N TYR A 130 12.30 -8.16 2.11
CA TYR A 130 12.33 -8.86 0.85
C TYR A 130 13.32 -10.03 0.83
N THR A 131 13.03 -11.01 -0.02
CA THR A 131 13.94 -12.06 -0.43
C THR A 131 13.94 -12.17 -1.95
N PHE A 132 14.94 -12.84 -2.51
CA PHE A 132 14.94 -13.13 -3.94
C PHE A 132 15.62 -14.44 -4.26
N ASP A 133 15.10 -15.11 -5.29
CA ASP A 133 15.80 -16.19 -5.99
C ASP A 133 16.46 -15.65 -7.26
N ILE A 134 17.59 -16.23 -7.64
CA ILE A 134 18.29 -15.85 -8.86
C ILE A 134 18.17 -16.91 -9.95
N ASN A 135 17.81 -16.45 -11.15
CA ASN A 135 17.86 -17.24 -12.37
C ASN A 135 18.95 -16.69 -13.30
N MET A 136 20.00 -17.48 -13.53
CA MET A 136 21.10 -17.16 -14.43
C MET A 136 20.95 -17.97 -15.72
N ARG A 137 20.98 -17.31 -16.88
CA ARG A 137 20.92 -17.97 -18.19
C ARG A 137 22.03 -17.47 -19.10
N LYS A 138 22.84 -18.40 -19.61
CA LYS A 138 23.81 -18.09 -20.67
C LYS A 138 23.05 -17.78 -21.96
N MET A 139 23.41 -16.68 -22.62
CA MET A 139 22.77 -16.28 -23.86
C MET A 139 23.31 -17.11 -25.04
N LYS A 140 22.44 -17.59 -25.93
CA LYS A 140 22.85 -18.46 -27.06
C LYS A 140 23.77 -17.77 -28.09
N ARG A 141 23.72 -16.43 -28.18
CA ARG A 141 24.42 -15.62 -29.19
C ARG A 141 25.50 -14.70 -28.63
N SER A 142 25.83 -14.81 -27.34
CA SER A 142 26.93 -14.06 -26.72
C SER A 142 27.49 -14.82 -25.53
N GLN A 143 28.69 -14.47 -25.08
CA GLN A 143 29.25 -15.01 -23.82
C GLN A 143 28.61 -14.37 -22.57
N ASN A 144 27.57 -13.54 -22.72
CA ASN A 144 26.94 -12.84 -21.61
C ASN A 144 25.97 -13.75 -20.85
N ILE A 145 25.88 -13.52 -19.54
CA ILE A 145 24.89 -14.14 -18.64
C ILE A 145 23.76 -13.14 -18.42
N LYS A 146 22.51 -13.59 -18.60
CA LYS A 146 21.32 -12.85 -18.19
C LYS A 146 20.99 -13.21 -16.74
N TYR A 147 20.94 -12.20 -15.89
CA TYR A 147 20.54 -12.32 -14.49
C TYR A 147 19.08 -11.85 -14.37
N ARG A 148 18.23 -12.70 -13.79
CA ARG A 148 16.85 -12.34 -13.43
C ARG A 148 16.62 -12.69 -11.97
N LEU A 149 16.12 -11.74 -11.19
CA LEU A 149 15.68 -12.00 -9.83
C LEU A 149 14.18 -12.30 -9.82
N ASN A 150 13.76 -13.20 -8.95
CA ASN A 150 12.36 -13.40 -8.60
C ASN A 150 12.16 -12.86 -7.19
N ILE A 151 11.54 -11.69 -7.07
CA ILE A 151 11.43 -10.96 -5.81
C ILE A 151 10.18 -11.40 -5.05
N GLN A 152 10.34 -11.66 -3.75
CA GLN A 152 9.25 -11.68 -2.78
C GLN A 152 9.46 -10.52 -1.81
N SER A 153 8.43 -9.71 -1.58
CA SER A 153 8.47 -8.62 -0.61
C SER A 153 7.21 -8.62 0.25
N TRP A 154 7.30 -8.00 1.42
CA TRP A 154 6.18 -7.89 2.35
C TRP A 154 6.31 -6.61 3.18
N CYS A 155 5.18 -6.15 3.71
CA CYS A 155 5.12 -5.09 4.72
C CYS A 155 4.40 -5.64 5.96
N CYS A 156 4.93 -5.36 7.14
CA CYS A 156 4.31 -5.73 8.41
C CYS A 156 4.32 -4.56 9.40
N LEU A 157 3.32 -4.51 10.29
CA LEU A 157 3.43 -3.70 11.50
C LEU A 157 4.42 -4.32 12.47
N ASN A 158 5.20 -3.46 13.07
CA ASN A 158 6.15 -3.79 14.11
C ASN A 158 5.43 -3.81 15.46
N ASN A 159 5.82 -4.75 16.33
CA ASN A 159 5.31 -4.84 17.71
C ASN A 159 5.66 -3.63 18.59
N LYS A 160 6.51 -2.72 18.09
CA LYS A 160 6.81 -1.40 18.68
C LYS A 160 5.71 -0.36 18.48
N SER A 161 4.70 -0.64 17.65
CA SER A 161 3.58 0.29 17.42
C SER A 161 2.77 0.47 18.70
N TRP A 162 2.39 1.70 19.02
CA TRP A 162 1.76 2.05 20.30
C TRP A 162 0.64 3.08 20.13
N VAL A 163 -0.29 3.14 21.10
CA VAL A 163 -1.43 4.07 21.10
C VAL A 163 -1.78 4.54 22.52
N LYS A 164 -1.93 5.86 22.71
CA LYS A 164 -2.40 6.48 23.97
C LYS A 164 -3.91 6.60 24.04
N GLN A 165 -4.52 7.02 22.92
CA GLN A 165 -5.94 7.30 22.83
C GLN A 165 -6.47 6.68 21.55
N LYS A 166 -7.59 5.97 21.66
CA LYS A 166 -8.18 5.20 20.56
C LYS A 166 -9.43 5.92 20.05
N TRP A 167 -9.40 6.30 18.78
CA TRP A 167 -10.56 6.80 18.05
C TRP A 167 -10.43 6.50 16.55
N ASP A 168 -11.55 6.37 15.84
CA ASP A 168 -11.59 5.84 14.47
C ASP A 168 -10.77 6.68 13.48
N ARG A 169 -10.82 8.02 13.58
CA ARG A 169 -10.00 8.93 12.78
C ARG A 169 -8.49 8.71 12.91
N LEU A 170 -8.00 8.42 14.12
CA LEU A 170 -6.58 8.15 14.32
C LEU A 170 -6.25 6.76 13.78
N LEU A 171 -7.13 5.77 13.97
CA LEU A 171 -6.90 4.45 13.40
C LEU A 171 -6.80 4.53 11.87
N GLU A 172 -7.67 5.30 11.24
CA GLU A 172 -7.63 5.57 9.80
C GLU A 172 -6.30 6.23 9.39
N HIS A 173 -5.84 7.21 10.17
CA HIS A 173 -4.56 7.87 9.91
C HIS A 173 -3.36 6.91 10.01
N GLU A 174 -3.30 6.11 11.08
CA GLU A 174 -2.27 5.09 11.27
C GLU A 174 -2.37 3.96 10.22
N THR A 175 -3.58 3.65 9.74
CA THR A 175 -3.79 2.74 8.60
C THR A 175 -3.16 3.32 7.34
N GLY A 176 -3.25 4.64 7.12
CA GLY A 176 -2.53 5.32 6.04
C GLY A 176 -1.02 5.11 6.09
N HIS A 177 -0.38 5.25 7.27
CA HIS A 177 1.06 4.94 7.43
C HIS A 177 1.39 3.50 7.05
N TYR A 178 0.62 2.53 7.54
CA TYR A 178 0.79 1.13 7.18
C TYR A 178 0.68 0.91 5.66
N LEU A 179 -0.32 1.53 5.01
CA LEU A 179 -0.52 1.42 3.57
C LEU A 179 0.60 2.09 2.76
N ILE A 180 1.19 3.18 3.24
CA ILE A 180 2.40 3.78 2.62
C ILE A 180 3.56 2.77 2.67
N GLY A 181 3.74 2.06 3.79
CA GLY A 181 4.69 0.94 3.87
C GLY A 181 4.38 -0.21 2.89
N CYS A 182 3.10 -0.56 2.71
CA CYS A 182 2.68 -1.55 1.71
C CYS A 182 2.97 -1.10 0.27
N LEU A 183 2.73 0.18 -0.06
CA LEU A 183 3.10 0.77 -1.34
C LEU A 183 4.62 0.72 -1.56
N CYS A 184 5.43 0.95 -0.54
CA CYS A 184 6.87 0.76 -0.62
C CYS A 184 7.25 -0.68 -1.03
N ALA A 185 6.62 -1.68 -0.43
CA ALA A 185 6.88 -3.09 -0.75
C ALA A 185 6.47 -3.46 -2.19
N LEU A 186 5.31 -2.96 -2.64
CA LEU A 186 4.79 -3.15 -3.99
C LEU A 186 5.66 -2.47 -5.04
N ASP A 187 6.02 -1.21 -4.82
CA ASP A 187 6.83 -0.42 -5.74
C ASP A 187 8.24 -0.98 -5.88
N PHE A 188 8.85 -1.37 -4.77
CA PHE A 188 10.15 -2.04 -4.79
C PHE A 188 10.09 -3.30 -5.66
N LYS A 189 9.11 -4.18 -5.40
CA LYS A 189 8.95 -5.43 -6.17
C LYS A 189 8.76 -5.14 -7.66
N TYR A 190 7.90 -4.19 -8.00
CA TYR A 190 7.65 -3.80 -9.38
C TYR A 190 8.92 -3.28 -10.08
N LYS A 191 9.68 -2.40 -9.43
CA LYS A 191 10.94 -1.86 -9.96
C LYS A 191 11.99 -2.96 -10.14
N ALA A 192 12.15 -3.83 -9.13
CA ALA A 192 13.12 -4.90 -9.13
C ALA A 192 12.79 -6.00 -10.16
N ASP A 193 11.52 -6.40 -10.30
CA ASP A 193 11.08 -7.40 -11.29
C ASP A 193 11.30 -6.92 -12.74
N LYS A 194 11.31 -5.60 -12.98
CA LYS A 194 11.57 -4.99 -14.30
C LYS A 194 13.04 -4.65 -14.54
N PHE A 195 13.89 -4.71 -13.53
CA PHE A 195 15.28 -4.30 -13.64
C PHE A 195 16.11 -5.32 -14.44
N LYS A 196 17.04 -4.82 -15.26
CA LYS A 196 17.99 -5.66 -16.00
C LYS A 196 19.29 -5.79 -15.21
N TYR A 197 19.40 -6.85 -14.44
CA TYR A 197 20.54 -7.09 -13.57
C TYR A 197 21.81 -7.51 -14.31
N THR A 198 22.94 -7.15 -13.71
CA THR A 198 24.28 -7.62 -14.09
C THR A 198 24.80 -8.66 -13.10
N LYS A 199 26.08 -9.02 -13.20
CA LYS A 199 26.77 -9.86 -12.20
C LYS A 199 26.73 -9.24 -10.79
N ASN A 200 26.51 -7.93 -10.68
CA ASN A 200 26.41 -7.20 -9.42
C ASN A 200 24.97 -7.13 -8.88
N TYR A 201 24.10 -8.06 -9.30
CA TYR A 201 22.66 -8.08 -8.99
C TYR A 201 22.32 -7.82 -7.51
N ARG A 202 23.16 -8.28 -6.57
CA ARG A 202 22.94 -8.04 -5.14
C ARG A 202 22.99 -6.55 -4.81
N ILE A 203 24.05 -5.86 -5.23
CA ILE A 203 24.24 -4.43 -4.98
C ILE A 203 23.16 -3.62 -5.71
N GLU A 204 22.86 -4.01 -6.95
CA GLU A 204 21.81 -3.37 -7.75
C GLU A 204 20.43 -3.50 -7.09
N CYS A 205 20.07 -4.70 -6.63
CA CYS A 205 18.78 -4.94 -5.95
C CYS A 205 18.70 -4.18 -4.63
N THR A 206 19.77 -4.21 -3.82
CA THR A 206 19.85 -3.44 -2.57
C THR A 206 19.69 -1.95 -2.83
N LYS A 207 20.30 -1.42 -3.90
CA LYS A 207 20.15 -0.02 -4.28
C LYS A 207 18.71 0.33 -4.64
N ILE A 208 18.04 -0.49 -5.45
CA ILE A 208 16.62 -0.28 -5.80
C ILE A 208 15.76 -0.26 -4.53
N PHE A 209 16.02 -1.18 -3.60
CA PHE A 209 15.33 -1.22 -2.31
C PHE A 209 15.56 0.05 -1.49
N GLN A 210 16.82 0.45 -1.28
CA GLN A 210 17.17 1.62 -0.49
C GLN A 210 16.59 2.91 -1.08
N ASP A 211 16.74 3.11 -2.39
CA ASP A 211 16.23 4.29 -3.07
C ASP A 211 14.69 4.36 -2.96
N THR A 212 14.00 3.22 -3.07
CA THR A 212 12.54 3.14 -2.91
C THR A 212 12.13 3.39 -1.46
N PHE A 213 12.80 2.76 -0.50
CA PHE A 213 12.51 2.91 0.92
C PHE A 213 12.67 4.36 1.39
N GLN A 214 13.75 5.04 0.98
CA GLN A 214 13.96 6.45 1.31
C GLN A 214 12.88 7.36 0.73
N PHE A 215 12.42 7.09 -0.50
CA PHE A 215 11.31 7.83 -1.09
C PHE A 215 10.03 7.72 -0.25
N TYR A 216 9.68 6.52 0.21
CA TYR A 216 8.48 6.32 1.02
C TYR A 216 8.61 6.85 2.44
N LEU A 217 9.81 6.83 3.05
CA LEU A 217 10.05 7.54 4.32
C LEU A 217 9.82 9.05 4.22
N GLN A 218 10.09 9.65 3.05
CA GLN A 218 9.78 11.05 2.83
C GLN A 218 8.27 11.28 2.60
N MET A 219 7.60 10.36 1.92
CA MET A 219 6.15 10.40 1.74
C MET A 219 5.41 10.34 3.07
N GLU A 220 5.87 9.53 4.03
CA GLU A 220 5.30 9.47 5.37
C GLU A 220 5.36 10.81 6.10
N LYS A 221 6.52 11.47 6.08
CA LYS A 221 6.67 12.79 6.70
C LYS A 221 5.72 13.80 6.08
N GLN A 222 5.61 13.79 4.75
CA GLN A 222 4.69 14.66 4.03
C GLN A 222 3.23 14.35 4.40
N TYR A 223 2.87 13.08 4.54
CA TYR A 223 1.54 12.65 4.96
C TYR A 223 1.19 13.15 6.37
N ASP A 224 2.10 13.01 7.33
CA ASP A 224 1.97 13.56 8.68
C ASP A 224 1.79 15.09 8.67
N GLU A 225 2.68 15.80 7.93
CA GLU A 225 2.68 17.26 7.82
C GLU A 225 1.38 17.79 7.21
N GLU A 226 0.94 17.22 6.08
CA GLU A 226 -0.25 17.71 5.36
C GLU A 226 -1.56 17.36 6.06
N THR A 227 -1.64 16.18 6.67
CA THR A 227 -2.82 15.78 7.45
C THR A 227 -2.81 16.38 8.86
N ASN A 228 -1.74 17.09 9.25
CA ASN A 228 -1.52 17.58 10.59
C ASN A 228 -1.77 16.48 11.63
N HIS A 229 -1.09 15.34 11.47
CA HIS A 229 -1.25 14.14 12.31
C HIS A 229 -2.72 13.79 12.55
N SER A 230 -3.46 13.54 11.46
CA SER A 230 -4.91 13.28 11.37
C SER A 230 -5.87 14.46 11.60
N GLN A 231 -5.42 15.63 12.07
CA GLN A 231 -6.32 16.74 12.43
C GLN A 231 -6.95 17.44 11.20
N ASN A 232 -6.28 17.41 10.05
CA ASN A 232 -6.77 18.00 8.80
C ASN A 232 -7.58 16.96 8.00
N VAL A 233 -8.88 16.84 8.31
CA VAL A 233 -9.78 15.86 7.69
C VAL A 233 -9.88 15.98 6.16
N PRO A 234 -9.98 17.18 5.56
CA PRO A 234 -9.94 17.31 4.09
C PRO A 234 -8.68 16.69 3.48
N LYS A 235 -7.49 17.00 4.04
CA LYS A 235 -6.23 16.42 3.55
C LYS A 235 -6.14 14.93 3.79
N GLN A 236 -6.63 14.43 4.91
CA GLN A 236 -6.73 12.99 5.18
C GLN A 236 -7.50 12.27 4.06
N LYS A 237 -8.64 12.83 3.62
CA LYS A 237 -9.43 12.25 2.52
C LYS A 237 -8.71 12.30 1.17
N GLU A 238 -8.01 13.40 0.88
CA GLU A 238 -7.20 13.49 -0.34
C GLU A 238 -6.10 12.41 -0.36
N TRP A 239 -5.41 12.21 0.77
CA TRP A 239 -4.41 11.15 0.93
C TRP A 239 -5.02 9.75 0.86
N ASN A 240 -6.17 9.52 1.48
CA ASN A 240 -6.89 8.25 1.41
C ASN A 240 -7.22 7.88 -0.04
N LEU A 241 -7.71 8.86 -0.83
CA LEU A 241 -7.98 8.65 -2.25
C LEU A 241 -6.70 8.37 -3.04
N PHE A 242 -5.63 9.14 -2.78
CA PHE A 242 -4.33 8.95 -3.43
C PHE A 242 -3.78 7.54 -3.16
N ILE A 243 -3.72 7.10 -1.90
CA ILE A 243 -3.23 5.77 -1.51
C ILE A 243 -4.04 4.67 -2.20
N LYS A 244 -5.38 4.78 -2.22
CA LYS A 244 -6.25 3.83 -2.94
C LYS A 244 -5.91 3.78 -4.44
N GLN A 245 -5.69 4.93 -5.07
CA GLN A 245 -5.31 4.99 -6.49
C GLN A 245 -3.92 4.42 -6.76
N GLU A 246 -2.95 4.64 -5.88
CA GLU A 246 -1.61 4.05 -6.01
C GLU A 246 -1.64 2.53 -5.88
N LEU A 247 -2.45 1.99 -4.95
CA LEU A 247 -2.61 0.54 -4.78
C LEU A 247 -3.14 -0.13 -6.06
N LEU A 248 -4.07 0.53 -6.77
CA LEU A 248 -4.66 0.02 -8.03
C LEU A 248 -3.68 -0.04 -9.21
N LYS A 249 -2.48 0.54 -9.10
CA LYS A 249 -1.47 0.49 -10.18
C LYS A 249 -0.72 -0.82 -10.27
N TYR A 250 -0.80 -1.65 -9.23
CA TYR A 250 -0.07 -2.90 -9.08
C TYR A 250 -0.96 -4.11 -9.33
#